data_AF-A0A1I3LM04-F1
#
_entry.id   AF-A0A1I3LM04-F1
#
_cell.length_a   1.000
_cell.length_b   1.000
_cell.length_c   1.000
_cell.angle_alpha   90.00
_cell.angle_beta   90.00
_cell.angle_gamma   90.00
#
_symmetry.space_group_name_H-M   'P 1'
#
loop_
_entity.id
_entity.type
_entity.pdbx_description
1 polymer ?
#
loop_
_entity_poly.entity_id
_entity_poly.type
_entity_poly.pdbx_seq_one_letter_code
_entity_poly.pdbx_strand_id
1 'polypeptide(L)'
;MPLRDANGLTPDLWVRLSEGQVAPKGAKVILPLARLREEGFPEGAGAVGVHVPNDADARTLQEFLPRLSLVSVAFPSFADGRGFSIARRLRGFGFRGELRAAGPVIADQYPMLLAVGFDTIEIPEAMAERQKEEDWQEARDSVSLTYQSGLRRGAVSIFEARRAVRGESRRRDGAAETPEQMAARLNAKYRGAEPQDVLWAAAHKEFPGGLALVSSFGAESAALLHMVSQVDKSLPVLFLETGMLFPATLAYQQSLSEQLGLTGVRLVRPDAAEVKAEDPEGSLHGPDADACCDLRKTRPLERALAPFQAWVTGRKRFQTADRANLELFEVDPAGRIKLNPLADWDARRISEYMDAHDLPRHPMVAEGFPSLGCAPCTTKVRPGEDPRAGRWRGSDKTECGIHIVDGKIVRGNPQAA
;
A
#
# COMPACT_ATOMS: atom_id res chain seq x y z
N MET A 1 -2.56 -28.42 26.23
CA MET A 1 -1.31 -27.99 25.58
C MET A 1 -1.46 -26.53 25.23
N PRO A 2 -0.60 -25.62 25.73
CA PRO A 2 -0.67 -24.21 25.39
C PRO A 2 -0.54 -24.00 23.88
N LEU A 3 -1.46 -23.21 23.32
CA LEU A 3 -1.49 -22.82 21.93
C LEU A 3 -1.15 -21.33 21.83
N ARG A 4 -0.27 -20.99 20.91
CA ARG A 4 0.18 -19.63 20.62
C ARG A 4 -0.12 -19.29 19.16
N ASP A 5 -0.52 -18.06 18.90
CA ASP A 5 -0.52 -17.44 17.57
C ASP A 5 0.47 -16.26 17.53
N ALA A 6 0.43 -15.48 16.45
CA ALA A 6 1.25 -14.28 16.33
C ALA A 6 1.07 -13.33 17.54
N ASN A 7 -0.15 -13.17 18.07
CA ASN A 7 -0.49 -12.19 19.11
C ASN A 7 -0.28 -12.69 20.54
N GLY A 8 0.08 -13.97 20.73
CA GLY A 8 0.39 -14.55 22.03
C GLY A 8 -0.36 -15.85 22.29
N LEU A 9 -0.58 -16.19 23.57
CA LEU A 9 -1.39 -17.34 23.95
C LEU A 9 -2.85 -17.18 23.50
N THR A 10 -3.41 -18.24 22.93
CA THR A 10 -4.78 -18.29 22.42
C THR A 10 -5.45 -19.59 22.86
N PRO A 11 -6.78 -19.61 23.10
CA PRO A 11 -7.49 -20.87 23.38
C PRO A 11 -7.43 -21.81 22.17
N ASP A 12 -7.26 -23.11 22.42
CA ASP A 12 -7.41 -24.14 21.39
C ASP A 12 -8.87 -24.59 21.32
N LEU A 13 -9.51 -24.31 20.18
CA LEU A 13 -10.93 -24.64 19.94
C LEU A 13 -11.10 -25.96 19.19
N TRP A 14 -10.01 -26.69 18.95
CA TRP A 14 -10.01 -27.92 18.17
C TRP A 14 -10.04 -29.16 19.08
N VAL A 15 -10.86 -30.14 18.71
CA VAL A 15 -10.97 -31.43 19.40
C VAL A 15 -10.17 -32.49 18.65
N ARG A 16 -9.16 -33.09 19.27
CA ARG A 16 -8.42 -34.22 18.69
C ARG A 16 -9.25 -35.50 18.80
N LEU A 17 -9.43 -36.20 17.69
CA LEU A 17 -10.13 -37.48 17.64
C LEU A 17 -9.13 -38.63 17.42
N SER A 18 -9.23 -39.66 18.24
CA SER A 18 -8.54 -40.94 18.06
C SER A 18 -9.30 -41.83 17.06
N GLU A 19 -8.72 -42.99 16.74
CA GLU A 19 -9.39 -44.02 15.94
C GLU A 19 -10.75 -44.42 16.54
N GLY A 20 -11.77 -44.57 15.70
CA GLY A 20 -13.12 -44.98 16.09
C GLY A 20 -13.97 -43.94 16.85
N GLN A 21 -13.44 -42.76 17.19
CA GLN A 21 -14.22 -41.72 17.88
C GLN A 21 -15.10 -40.92 16.90
N VAL A 22 -16.38 -40.74 17.24
CA VAL A 22 -17.32 -39.95 16.42
C VAL A 22 -17.11 -38.46 16.64
N ALA A 23 -17.11 -37.68 15.55
CA ALA A 23 -16.98 -36.23 15.63
C ALA A 23 -18.24 -35.60 16.27
N PRO A 24 -18.10 -34.76 17.31
CA PRO A 24 -19.23 -34.02 17.85
C PRO A 24 -19.83 -33.09 16.78
N LYS A 25 -21.16 -33.04 16.69
CA LYS A 25 -21.86 -32.25 15.67
C LYS A 25 -21.50 -30.76 15.80
N GLY A 26 -21.03 -30.16 14.70
CA GLY A 26 -20.64 -28.76 14.61
C GLY A 26 -19.26 -28.43 15.19
N ALA A 27 -18.54 -29.39 15.77
CA ALA A 27 -17.22 -29.14 16.36
C ALA A 27 -16.12 -29.03 15.30
N LYS A 28 -15.05 -28.30 15.65
CA LYS A 28 -13.79 -28.30 14.90
C LYS A 28 -12.95 -29.49 15.36
N VAL A 29 -12.56 -30.38 14.45
CA VAL A 29 -11.91 -31.66 14.82
C VAL A 29 -10.58 -31.86 14.12
N ILE A 30 -9.61 -32.45 14.81
CA ILE A 30 -8.31 -32.84 14.25
C ILE A 30 -8.21 -34.36 14.23
N LEU A 31 -7.95 -34.92 13.06
CA LEU A 31 -7.87 -36.37 12.83
C LEU A 31 -6.43 -36.78 12.51
N PRO A 32 -5.97 -37.99 12.85
CA PRO A 32 -4.77 -38.56 12.26
C PRO A 32 -4.89 -38.68 10.74
N LEU A 33 -3.80 -38.45 10.01
CA LEU A 33 -3.77 -38.59 8.55
C LEU A 33 -4.22 -39.98 8.06
N ALA A 34 -3.86 -41.04 8.77
CA ALA A 34 -4.27 -42.41 8.44
C ALA A 34 -5.80 -42.54 8.42
N ARG A 35 -6.46 -42.04 9.48
CA ARG A 35 -7.92 -42.02 9.60
C ARG A 35 -8.59 -41.24 8.48
N LEU A 36 -8.08 -40.05 8.15
CA LEU A 36 -8.64 -39.25 7.05
C LEU A 36 -8.57 -39.99 5.70
N ARG A 37 -7.53 -40.81 5.48
CA ARG A 37 -7.39 -41.61 4.26
C ARG A 37 -8.32 -42.82 4.21
N GLU A 38 -8.52 -43.47 5.35
CA GLU A 38 -9.32 -44.70 5.43
C GLU A 38 -10.83 -44.41 5.52
N GLU A 39 -11.21 -43.47 6.39
CA GLU A 39 -12.61 -43.15 6.69
C GLU A 39 -13.13 -41.92 5.94
N GLY A 40 -12.24 -41.08 5.40
CA GLY A 40 -12.62 -39.82 4.78
C GLY A 40 -12.94 -38.70 5.79
N PHE A 41 -13.66 -37.67 5.33
CA PHE A 41 -14.05 -36.53 6.17
C PHE A 41 -15.24 -36.90 7.06
N PRO A 42 -15.17 -36.70 8.39
CA PRO A 42 -16.25 -37.06 9.31
C PRO A 42 -17.51 -36.25 9.04
N GLU A 43 -18.64 -36.93 9.00
CA GLU A 43 -19.95 -36.29 8.83
C GLU A 43 -20.33 -35.47 10.08
N GLY A 44 -20.93 -34.30 9.85
CA GLY A 44 -21.42 -33.43 10.92
C GLY A 44 -20.36 -32.56 11.62
N ALA A 45 -19.08 -32.68 11.28
CA ALA A 45 -18.03 -31.77 11.78
C ALA A 45 -18.20 -30.35 11.18
N GLY A 46 -17.97 -29.31 12.00
CA GLY A 46 -18.04 -27.91 11.56
C GLY A 46 -16.79 -27.44 10.80
N ALA A 47 -15.62 -27.97 11.17
CA ALA A 47 -14.37 -27.81 10.42
C ALA A 47 -13.48 -29.02 10.65
N VAL A 48 -12.69 -29.39 9.65
CA VAL A 48 -11.81 -30.56 9.72
C VAL A 48 -10.36 -30.13 9.57
N GLY A 49 -9.54 -30.59 10.49
CA GLY A 49 -8.11 -30.49 10.48
C GLY A 49 -7.48 -31.88 10.49
N VAL A 50 -6.22 -31.96 10.07
CA VAL A 50 -5.46 -33.21 10.05
C VAL A 50 -4.15 -33.05 10.81
N HIS A 51 -3.80 -34.07 11.59
CA HIS A 51 -2.49 -34.20 12.22
C HIS A 51 -1.61 -35.12 11.39
N VAL A 52 -0.44 -34.63 11.00
CA VAL A 52 0.50 -35.32 10.11
C VAL A 52 1.83 -35.58 10.84
N PRO A 53 2.42 -36.77 10.67
CA PRO A 53 3.74 -37.05 11.22
C PRO A 53 4.81 -36.19 10.52
N ASN A 54 5.96 -36.07 11.15
CA ASN A 54 7.12 -35.29 10.69
C ASN A 54 7.77 -35.85 9.41
N ASP A 55 7.49 -37.09 9.03
CA ASP A 55 7.94 -37.74 7.81
C ASP A 55 6.87 -37.81 6.72
N ALA A 56 5.70 -37.18 6.93
CA ALA A 56 4.62 -37.18 5.95
C ALA A 56 5.06 -36.56 4.61
N ASP A 57 4.75 -37.25 3.51
CA ASP A 57 4.88 -36.66 2.18
C ASP A 57 3.74 -35.65 1.95
N ALA A 58 4.09 -34.37 2.00
CA ALA A 58 3.15 -33.27 1.80
C ALA A 58 2.34 -33.36 0.49
N ARG A 59 2.86 -34.02 -0.56
CA ARG A 59 2.14 -34.19 -1.84
C ARG A 59 0.86 -35.00 -1.67
N THR A 60 0.87 -35.97 -0.77
CA THR A 60 -0.30 -36.82 -0.47
C THR A 60 -1.43 -36.07 0.21
N LEU A 61 -1.18 -34.85 0.71
CA LEU A 61 -2.23 -34.02 1.32
C LEU A 61 -2.99 -33.20 0.28
N GLN A 62 -2.45 -33.02 -0.94
CA GLN A 62 -2.95 -32.07 -1.94
C GLN A 62 -4.44 -32.25 -2.24
N GLU A 63 -4.92 -33.49 -2.35
CA GLU A 63 -6.32 -33.79 -2.61
C GLU A 63 -7.27 -33.37 -1.47
N PHE A 64 -6.76 -33.35 -0.24
CA PHE A 64 -7.53 -32.99 0.96
C PHE A 64 -7.48 -31.48 1.26
N LEU A 65 -6.43 -30.77 0.82
CA LEU A 65 -6.18 -29.35 1.16
C LEU A 65 -7.39 -28.42 0.94
N PRO A 66 -8.18 -28.52 -0.15
CA PRO A 66 -9.29 -27.60 -0.38
C PRO A 66 -10.39 -27.67 0.68
N ARG A 67 -10.48 -28.79 1.41
CA ARG A 67 -11.52 -29.06 2.43
C ARG A 67 -10.99 -28.99 3.86
N LEU A 68 -9.67 -28.91 4.04
CA LEU A 68 -9.05 -28.80 5.35
C LEU A 68 -9.03 -27.34 5.80
N SER A 69 -9.43 -27.09 7.04
CA SER A 69 -9.26 -25.77 7.67
C SER A 69 -8.00 -25.70 8.52
N LEU A 70 -7.38 -26.85 8.85
CA LEU A 70 -6.15 -26.93 9.62
C LEU A 70 -5.25 -28.10 9.18
N VAL A 71 -3.94 -27.90 9.19
CA VAL A 71 -2.93 -28.99 9.17
C VAL A 71 -1.97 -28.81 10.33
N SER A 72 -1.99 -29.77 11.27
CA SER A 72 -1.07 -29.85 12.40
C SER A 72 0.09 -30.77 12.05
N VAL A 73 1.31 -30.22 12.02
CA VAL A 73 2.54 -30.95 11.69
C VAL A 73 3.27 -31.30 12.97
N ALA A 74 3.58 -32.57 13.16
CA ALA A 74 4.31 -33.06 14.33
C ALA A 74 5.78 -32.60 14.31
N PHE A 75 6.29 -32.20 15.48
CA PHE A 75 7.70 -31.95 15.77
C PHE A 75 8.13 -32.85 16.92
N PRO A 76 8.66 -34.07 16.69
CA PRO A 76 8.99 -34.99 17.78
C PRO A 76 10.08 -34.48 18.72
N SER A 77 10.98 -33.64 18.22
CA SER A 77 12.02 -32.96 18.99
C SER A 77 12.32 -31.59 18.39
N PHE A 78 12.88 -30.68 19.19
CA PHE A 78 13.34 -29.37 18.69
C PHE A 78 14.43 -29.52 17.60
N ALA A 79 15.16 -30.64 17.55
CA ALA A 79 16.20 -30.89 16.56
C ALA A 79 15.66 -31.36 15.19
N ASP A 80 14.36 -31.62 15.07
CA ASP A 80 13.77 -32.10 13.81
C ASP A 80 13.36 -30.95 12.87
N GLY A 81 14.09 -30.82 11.77
CA GLY A 81 13.84 -29.79 10.75
C GLY A 81 12.77 -30.14 9.71
N ARG A 82 12.24 -31.36 9.66
CA ARG A 82 11.36 -31.80 8.56
C ARG A 82 10.03 -31.06 8.53
N GLY A 83 9.48 -30.72 9.70
CA GLY A 83 8.24 -29.97 9.83
C GLY A 83 8.28 -28.62 9.09
N PHE A 84 9.43 -27.94 9.06
CA PHE A 84 9.63 -26.69 8.32
C PHE A 84 9.47 -26.88 6.81
N SER A 85 10.03 -27.97 6.27
CA SER A 85 9.94 -28.32 4.85
C SER A 85 8.51 -28.69 4.46
N ILE A 86 7.79 -29.40 5.33
CA ILE A 86 6.39 -29.76 5.12
C ILE A 86 5.53 -28.48 5.05
N ALA A 87 5.66 -27.56 6.01
CA ALA A 87 4.92 -26.30 6.00
C ALA A 87 5.14 -25.49 4.72
N ARG A 88 6.41 -25.33 4.31
CA ARG A 88 6.73 -24.58 3.08
C ARG A 88 6.10 -25.21 1.84
N ARG A 89 6.09 -26.54 1.74
CA ARG A 89 5.44 -27.27 0.63
C ARG A 89 3.93 -27.10 0.66
N LEU A 90 3.29 -27.22 1.83
CA LEU A 90 1.85 -27.02 1.98
C LEU A 90 1.42 -25.62 1.54
N ARG A 91 2.17 -24.58 1.93
CA ARG A 91 1.94 -23.21 1.43
C ARG A 91 2.16 -23.09 -0.07
N GLY A 92 3.19 -23.75 -0.61
CA GLY A 92 3.46 -23.84 -2.05
C GLY A 92 2.34 -24.52 -2.84
N PHE A 93 1.66 -25.51 -2.25
CA PHE A 93 0.46 -26.15 -2.81
C PHE A 93 -0.81 -25.30 -2.65
N GLY A 94 -0.70 -24.08 -2.13
CA GLY A 94 -1.82 -23.15 -2.02
C GLY A 94 -2.67 -23.32 -0.76
N PHE A 95 -2.25 -24.12 0.23
CA PHE A 95 -3.00 -24.21 1.49
C PHE A 95 -3.07 -22.85 2.20
N ARG A 96 -4.29 -22.37 2.48
CA ARG A 96 -4.56 -21.08 3.15
C ARG A 96 -5.17 -21.22 4.54
N GLY A 97 -5.49 -22.44 4.98
CA GLY A 97 -5.96 -22.71 6.35
C GLY A 97 -4.85 -22.59 7.40
N GLU A 98 -5.20 -22.91 8.64
CA GLU A 98 -4.29 -22.86 9.79
C GLU A 98 -3.19 -23.93 9.66
N LEU A 99 -1.92 -23.52 9.63
CA LEU A 99 -0.78 -24.43 9.81
C LEU A 99 -0.33 -24.37 11.27
N ARG A 100 -0.37 -25.52 11.92
CA ARG A 100 0.01 -25.66 13.33
C ARG A 100 1.29 -26.47 13.49
N ALA A 101 2.29 -25.93 14.18
CA ALA A 101 3.45 -26.69 14.63
C ALA A 101 3.11 -27.33 15.98
N ALA A 102 3.14 -28.66 16.09
CA ALA A 102 2.76 -29.38 17.31
C ALA A 102 3.92 -30.24 17.82
N GLY A 103 4.45 -29.90 18.99
CA GLY A 103 5.53 -30.64 19.64
C GLY A 103 6.49 -29.78 20.45
N PRO A 104 7.55 -30.36 21.03
CA PRO A 104 8.59 -29.66 21.81
C PRO A 104 9.47 -28.70 20.98
N VAL A 105 8.87 -27.71 20.32
CA VAL A 105 9.60 -26.59 19.71
C VAL A 105 9.96 -25.53 20.75
N ILE A 106 11.07 -24.83 20.51
CA ILE A 106 11.58 -23.79 21.41
C ILE A 106 11.38 -22.37 20.85
N ALA A 107 11.37 -21.37 21.72
CA ALA A 107 11.17 -19.96 21.38
C ALA A 107 12.12 -19.48 20.27
N ASP A 108 13.39 -19.89 20.31
CA ASP A 108 14.40 -19.57 19.28
C ASP A 108 13.98 -20.02 17.87
N GLN A 109 13.12 -21.03 17.76
CA GLN A 109 12.62 -21.54 16.48
C GLN A 109 11.41 -20.76 15.96
N TYR A 110 10.82 -19.90 16.79
CA TYR A 110 9.60 -19.18 16.47
C TYR A 110 9.70 -18.32 15.21
N PRO A 111 10.77 -17.54 14.98
CA PRO A 111 10.91 -16.77 13.75
C PRO A 111 10.93 -17.65 12.50
N MET A 112 11.59 -18.81 12.60
CA MET A 112 11.68 -19.78 11.51
C MET A 112 10.33 -20.45 11.24
N LEU A 113 9.56 -20.77 12.29
CA LEU A 113 8.24 -21.37 12.18
C LEU A 113 7.27 -20.42 11.47
N LEU A 114 7.22 -19.16 11.91
CA LEU A 114 6.45 -18.12 11.22
C LEU A 114 6.91 -17.98 9.77
N ALA A 115 8.22 -18.12 9.53
CA ALA A 115 8.78 -17.84 8.21
C ALA A 115 8.45 -18.87 7.12
N VAL A 116 8.30 -20.13 7.52
CA VAL A 116 7.82 -21.18 6.61
C VAL A 116 6.30 -21.21 6.50
N GLY A 117 5.61 -20.38 7.29
CA GLY A 117 4.18 -20.11 7.19
C GLY A 117 3.31 -20.84 8.20
N PHE A 118 3.85 -21.26 9.35
CA PHE A 118 3.02 -21.68 10.49
C PHE A 118 2.26 -20.48 11.07
N ASP A 119 1.00 -20.69 11.45
CA ASP A 119 0.13 -19.69 12.07
C ASP A 119 0.06 -19.88 13.59
N THR A 120 0.03 -21.14 14.04
CA THR A 120 -0.10 -21.49 15.46
C THR A 120 0.94 -22.50 15.90
N ILE A 121 1.31 -22.43 17.18
CA ILE A 121 2.33 -23.28 17.81
C ILE A 121 1.75 -23.90 19.07
N GLU A 122 1.76 -25.23 19.12
CA GLU A 122 1.25 -26.03 20.23
C GLU A 122 2.43 -26.78 20.87
N ILE A 123 2.74 -26.44 22.11
CA ILE A 123 3.86 -27.02 22.85
C ILE A 123 3.39 -27.87 24.05
N PRO A 124 4.16 -28.89 24.46
CA PRO A 124 3.89 -29.61 25.72
C PRO A 124 3.91 -28.67 26.93
N GLU A 125 3.06 -28.94 27.91
CA GLU A 125 2.91 -28.11 29.12
C GLU A 125 4.22 -27.97 29.90
N ALA A 126 4.94 -29.08 30.08
CA ALA A 126 6.27 -29.09 30.70
C ALA A 126 7.33 -28.25 29.95
N MET A 127 7.12 -27.90 28.68
CA MET A 127 7.97 -26.96 27.94
C MET A 127 7.46 -25.53 28.03
N ALA A 128 6.14 -25.33 28.08
CA ALA A 128 5.55 -24.02 28.28
C ALA A 128 5.93 -23.42 29.64
N GLU A 129 6.00 -24.23 30.70
CA GLU A 129 6.46 -23.80 32.04
C GLU A 129 7.89 -23.27 32.04
N ARG A 130 8.72 -23.73 31.09
CA ARG A 130 10.13 -23.35 30.95
C ARG A 130 10.38 -22.23 29.94
N GLN A 131 9.35 -21.79 29.22
CA GLN A 131 9.45 -20.81 28.15
C GLN A 131 8.35 -19.77 28.32
N LYS A 132 8.70 -18.65 28.94
CA LYS A 132 7.75 -17.59 29.27
C LYS A 132 7.30 -16.86 28.02
N GLU A 133 6.16 -16.18 28.10
CA GLU A 133 5.61 -15.40 26.98
C GLU A 133 6.63 -14.40 26.42
N GLU A 134 7.44 -13.80 27.29
CA GLU A 134 8.47 -12.83 26.92
C GLU A 134 9.56 -13.45 26.04
N ASP A 135 9.96 -14.71 26.29
CA ASP A 135 10.98 -15.40 25.50
C ASP A 135 10.54 -15.54 24.03
N TRP A 136 9.25 -15.79 23.80
CA TRP A 136 8.67 -15.89 22.46
C TRP A 136 8.52 -14.53 21.79
N GLN A 137 8.20 -13.47 22.55
CA GLN A 137 8.14 -12.11 22.02
C GLN A 137 9.53 -11.61 21.64
N GLU A 138 10.53 -11.81 22.50
CA GLU A 138 11.92 -11.49 22.23
C GLU A 138 12.43 -12.26 21.00
N ALA A 139 12.20 -13.58 20.95
CA ALA A 139 12.57 -14.38 19.79
C ALA A 139 11.90 -13.88 18.51
N ARG A 140 10.59 -13.55 18.55
CA ARG A 140 9.86 -12.98 17.41
C ARG A 140 10.53 -11.72 16.88
N ASP A 141 11.06 -10.87 17.75
CA ASP A 141 11.64 -9.57 17.38
C ASP A 141 13.15 -9.60 17.15
N SER A 142 13.83 -10.70 17.53
CA SER A 142 15.27 -10.89 17.37
C SER A 142 15.75 -10.87 15.91
N VAL A 143 14.90 -11.26 14.95
CA VAL A 143 15.25 -11.31 13.53
C VAL A 143 14.46 -10.28 12.73
N SER A 144 15.02 -9.08 12.59
CA SER A 144 14.46 -7.96 11.82
C SER A 144 14.87 -7.95 10.34
N LEU A 145 15.93 -8.69 9.97
CA LEU A 145 16.51 -8.74 8.63
C LEU A 145 16.51 -10.17 8.06
N THR A 146 16.06 -10.34 6.82
CA THR A 146 15.96 -11.66 6.17
C THR A 146 16.65 -11.68 4.80
N TYR A 147 17.26 -12.80 4.41
CA TYR A 147 17.94 -12.86 3.10
C TYR A 147 16.96 -12.88 1.91
N GLN A 148 15.79 -13.50 2.06
CA GLN A 148 14.76 -13.60 1.02
C GLN A 148 13.50 -12.83 1.41
N SER A 149 12.91 -12.11 0.47
CA SER A 149 11.66 -11.39 0.66
C SER A 149 10.49 -12.35 0.89
N GLY A 150 9.55 -11.97 1.75
CA GLY A 150 8.35 -12.77 2.03
C GLY A 150 8.56 -13.95 2.98
N LEU A 151 9.77 -14.13 3.54
CA LEU A 151 9.99 -15.06 4.65
C LEU A 151 9.34 -14.57 5.94
N ARG A 152 9.11 -13.28 6.20
CA ARG A 152 8.37 -12.84 7.40
C ARG A 152 7.53 -11.63 7.05
N ARG A 153 6.24 -11.64 7.41
CA ARG A 153 5.39 -10.44 7.30
C ARG A 153 6.02 -9.34 8.17
N GLY A 154 6.48 -8.27 7.53
CA GLY A 154 7.07 -7.11 8.20
C GLY A 154 8.59 -7.13 8.39
N ALA A 155 9.31 -8.20 8.02
CA ALA A 155 10.78 -8.16 8.02
C ALA A 155 11.32 -7.53 6.73
N VAL A 156 12.42 -6.79 6.86
CA VAL A 156 13.09 -6.14 5.72
C VAL A 156 14.10 -7.10 5.11
N SER A 157 14.21 -7.15 3.78
CA SER A 157 15.26 -7.95 3.16
C SER A 157 16.63 -7.36 3.49
N ILE A 158 17.63 -8.20 3.77
CA ILE A 158 19.01 -7.76 3.99
C ILE A 158 19.59 -7.09 2.73
N PHE A 159 19.08 -7.42 1.54
CA PHE A 159 19.45 -6.74 0.32
C PHE A 159 18.85 -5.32 0.25
N GLU A 160 17.61 -5.16 0.72
CA GLU A 160 16.96 -3.85 0.86
C GLU A 160 17.64 -3.01 1.94
N ALA A 161 17.91 -3.59 3.11
CA ALA A 161 18.63 -2.92 4.20
C ALA A 161 20.06 -2.57 3.80
N ARG A 162 20.80 -3.46 3.11
CA ARG A 162 22.13 -3.15 2.57
C ARG A 162 22.08 -2.11 1.45
N ARG A 163 21.01 -2.05 0.65
CA ARG A 163 20.81 -1.00 -0.35
C ARG A 163 20.55 0.34 0.33
N ALA A 164 19.76 0.36 1.41
CA ALA A 164 19.54 1.54 2.25
C ALA A 164 20.85 2.03 2.90
N VAL A 165 21.60 1.13 3.53
CA VAL A 165 22.91 1.45 4.16
C VAL A 165 23.97 1.82 3.13
N ARG A 166 24.01 1.21 1.93
CA ARG A 166 24.89 1.68 0.83
C ARG A 166 24.47 3.05 0.32
N GLY A 167 23.18 3.37 0.35
CA GLY A 167 22.66 4.72 0.16
C GLY A 167 23.18 5.68 1.22
N GLU A 168 23.22 5.28 2.49
CA GLU A 168 23.73 6.08 3.61
C GLU A 168 25.27 6.21 3.65
N SER A 169 26.02 5.16 3.31
CA SER A 169 27.49 5.18 3.24
C SER A 169 27.98 6.00 2.04
N ARG A 170 27.27 5.98 0.90
CA ARG A 170 27.52 6.95 -0.19
C ARG A 170 27.27 8.40 0.22
N ARG A 171 26.44 8.66 1.25
CA ARG A 171 26.24 10.01 1.82
C ARG A 171 27.36 10.44 2.78
N ARG A 172 28.20 9.51 3.27
CA ARG A 172 29.24 9.81 4.27
C ARG A 172 30.62 10.09 3.68
N ASP A 173 30.99 9.45 2.56
CA ASP A 173 32.37 9.52 2.03
C ASP A 173 32.55 10.48 0.83
N GLY A 174 31.52 11.26 0.51
CA GLY A 174 31.57 12.43 -0.35
C GLY A 174 30.41 13.34 0.04
N ALA A 175 30.59 14.67 0.03
CA ALA A 175 29.52 15.59 0.39
C ALA A 175 28.23 15.21 -0.35
N ALA A 176 27.24 14.69 0.38
CA ALA A 176 26.01 14.20 -0.22
C ALA A 176 25.37 15.34 -1.00
N GLU A 177 25.04 15.09 -2.27
CA GLU A 177 24.29 16.03 -3.11
C GLU A 177 23.02 16.46 -2.35
N THR A 178 22.84 17.75 -2.11
CA THR A 178 21.62 18.27 -1.48
C THR A 178 20.42 18.03 -2.42
N PRO A 179 19.17 18.00 -1.91
CA PRO A 179 17.99 17.88 -2.76
C PRO A 179 17.95 18.93 -3.89
N GLU A 180 18.41 20.15 -3.62
CA GLU A 180 18.47 21.25 -4.59
C GLU A 180 19.51 20.98 -5.68
N GLN A 181 20.69 20.47 -5.29
CA GLN A 181 21.73 20.06 -6.23
C GLN A 181 21.25 18.89 -7.11
N MET A 182 20.52 17.94 -6.50
CA MET A 182 19.91 16.81 -7.20
C MET A 182 18.86 17.29 -8.20
N ALA A 183 17.94 18.16 -7.79
CA ALA A 183 16.93 18.74 -8.66
C ALA A 183 17.58 19.49 -9.84
N ALA A 184 18.60 20.32 -9.58
CA ALA A 184 19.34 21.02 -10.62
C ALA A 184 20.02 20.07 -11.62
N ARG A 185 20.68 19.01 -11.12
CA ARG A 185 21.30 17.97 -11.97
C ARG A 185 20.26 17.23 -12.81
N LEU A 186 19.11 16.87 -12.23
CA LEU A 186 18.03 16.18 -12.93
C LEU A 186 17.40 17.08 -14.01
N ASN A 187 17.15 18.35 -13.70
CA ASN A 187 16.69 19.35 -14.68
C ASN A 187 17.68 19.52 -15.83
N ALA A 188 18.99 19.55 -15.56
CA ALA A 188 20.00 19.61 -16.60
C ALA A 188 20.03 18.33 -17.47
N LYS A 189 19.91 17.16 -16.83
CA LYS A 189 19.96 15.84 -17.49
C LYS A 189 18.76 15.56 -18.38
N TYR A 190 17.56 15.94 -17.94
CA TYR A 190 16.29 15.63 -18.62
C TYR A 190 15.70 16.83 -19.37
N ARG A 191 16.50 17.88 -19.60
CA ARG A 191 16.08 19.05 -20.36
C ARG A 191 15.59 18.66 -21.75
N GLY A 192 14.33 18.97 -22.06
CA GLY A 192 13.72 18.69 -23.36
C GLY A 192 13.39 17.21 -23.62
N ALA A 193 13.50 16.34 -22.61
CA ALA A 193 13.09 14.94 -22.72
C ALA A 193 11.55 14.82 -22.74
N GLU A 194 11.04 13.80 -23.43
CA GLU A 194 9.60 13.53 -23.46
C GLU A 194 9.10 13.01 -22.10
N PRO A 195 7.86 13.34 -21.68
CA PRO A 195 7.36 13.02 -20.35
C PRO A 195 7.44 11.53 -20.00
N GLN A 196 7.18 10.64 -20.97
CA GLN A 196 7.24 9.19 -20.78
C GLN A 196 8.67 8.72 -20.46
N ASP A 197 9.67 9.27 -21.14
CA ASP A 197 11.08 8.93 -20.91
C ASP A 197 11.54 9.39 -19.52
N VAL A 198 11.13 10.60 -19.13
CA VAL A 198 11.44 11.13 -17.79
C VAL A 198 10.75 10.31 -16.70
N LEU A 199 9.49 9.92 -16.91
CA LEU A 199 8.75 9.06 -15.98
C LEU A 199 9.42 7.68 -15.84
N TRP A 200 9.78 7.05 -16.96
CA TRP A 200 10.47 5.77 -16.95
C TRP A 200 11.82 5.86 -16.22
N ALA A 201 12.61 6.90 -16.51
CA ALA A 201 13.90 7.10 -15.86
C ALA A 201 13.76 7.42 -14.37
N ALA A 202 12.77 8.23 -13.99
CA ALA A 202 12.47 8.51 -12.60
C ALA A 202 12.10 7.22 -11.84
N ALA A 203 11.23 6.39 -12.42
CA ALA A 203 10.75 5.16 -11.78
C ALA A 203 11.82 4.08 -11.66
N HIS A 204 12.67 3.90 -12.67
CA HIS A 204 13.59 2.75 -12.74
C HIS A 204 15.07 3.09 -12.51
N LYS A 205 15.50 4.34 -12.71
CA LYS A 205 16.90 4.75 -12.59
C LYS A 205 17.14 5.68 -11.41
N GLU A 206 16.38 6.77 -11.29
CA GLU A 206 16.64 7.79 -10.27
C GLU A 206 16.05 7.40 -8.90
N PHE A 207 14.81 6.88 -8.86
CA PHE A 207 14.08 6.58 -7.62
C PHE A 207 13.45 5.17 -7.60
N PRO A 208 14.21 4.10 -7.85
CA PRO A 208 13.67 2.73 -7.88
C PRO A 208 13.03 2.34 -6.55
N GLY A 209 11.70 2.13 -6.57
CA GLY A 209 10.88 1.81 -5.38
C GLY A 209 10.62 2.99 -4.45
N GLY A 210 11.13 4.19 -4.76
CA GLY A 210 11.02 5.41 -3.95
C GLY A 210 10.19 6.52 -4.58
N LEU A 211 9.49 6.23 -5.69
CA LEU A 211 8.64 7.17 -6.44
C LEU A 211 7.15 6.86 -6.22
N ALA A 212 6.34 7.90 -6.02
CA ALA A 212 4.88 7.81 -6.04
C ALA A 212 4.28 8.83 -7.02
N LEU A 213 3.12 8.54 -7.60
CA LEU A 213 2.28 9.53 -8.28
C LEU A 213 1.21 10.04 -7.32
N VAL A 214 1.03 11.35 -7.21
CA VAL A 214 -0.14 11.93 -6.56
C VAL A 214 -1.15 12.35 -7.63
N SER A 215 -2.35 11.77 -7.58
CA SER A 215 -3.40 12.04 -8.56
C SER A 215 -4.73 12.34 -7.87
N SER A 216 -5.43 13.37 -8.34
CA SER A 216 -6.81 13.67 -7.93
C SER A 216 -7.85 12.96 -8.78
N PHE A 217 -7.45 12.22 -9.82
CA PHE A 217 -8.35 11.66 -10.83
C PHE A 217 -9.30 12.73 -11.42
N GLY A 218 -8.79 13.96 -11.59
CA GLY A 218 -9.53 15.07 -12.17
C GLY A 218 -9.64 14.96 -13.69
N ALA A 219 -10.21 16.01 -14.31
CA ALA A 219 -10.56 16.06 -15.73
C ALA A 219 -9.43 15.65 -16.69
N GLU A 220 -8.19 16.03 -16.36
CA GLU A 220 -7.00 15.78 -17.19
C GLU A 220 -6.10 14.66 -16.65
N SER A 221 -6.42 14.07 -15.49
CA SER A 221 -5.53 13.13 -14.80
C SER A 221 -5.30 11.83 -15.58
N ALA A 222 -6.23 11.47 -16.47
CA ALA A 222 -6.13 10.25 -17.27
C ALA A 222 -4.87 10.21 -18.14
N ALA A 223 -4.42 11.35 -18.69
CA ALA A 223 -3.21 11.39 -19.51
C ALA A 223 -1.98 10.90 -18.72
N LEU A 224 -1.74 11.47 -17.53
CA LEU A 224 -0.60 11.10 -16.70
C LEU A 224 -0.73 9.69 -16.10
N LEU A 225 -1.95 9.31 -15.68
CA LEU A 225 -2.23 7.96 -15.19
C LEU A 225 -1.97 6.91 -16.28
N HIS A 226 -2.37 7.20 -17.51
CA HIS A 226 -2.10 6.33 -18.66
C HIS A 226 -0.59 6.20 -18.89
N MET A 227 0.17 7.31 -18.93
CA MET A 227 1.63 7.26 -19.05
C MET A 227 2.27 6.39 -17.96
N VAL A 228 1.86 6.57 -16.70
CA VAL A 228 2.37 5.76 -15.58
C VAL A 228 2.01 4.28 -15.76
N SER A 229 0.80 3.97 -16.24
CA SER A 229 0.40 2.57 -16.49
C SER A 229 1.23 1.88 -17.59
N GLN A 230 1.80 2.64 -18.53
CA GLN A 230 2.71 2.13 -19.55
C GLN A 230 4.14 1.92 -19.01
N VAL A 231 4.53 2.69 -17.99
CA VAL A 231 5.84 2.56 -17.32
C VAL A 231 5.84 1.42 -16.32
N ASP A 232 4.95 1.49 -15.32
CA ASP A 232 4.85 0.50 -14.25
C ASP A 232 3.45 0.57 -13.61
N LYS A 233 2.64 -0.46 -13.87
CA LYS A 233 1.27 -0.59 -13.31
C LYS A 233 1.24 -0.71 -11.79
N SER A 234 2.36 -1.10 -11.17
CA SER A 234 2.51 -1.26 -9.72
C SER A 234 3.02 0.00 -9.02
N LEU A 235 3.42 1.04 -9.77
CA LEU A 235 3.89 2.30 -9.22
C LEU A 235 2.81 2.89 -8.28
N PRO A 236 3.17 3.24 -7.02
CA PRO A 236 2.20 3.77 -6.06
C PRO A 236 1.48 5.03 -6.56
N VAL A 237 0.16 4.93 -6.77
CA VAL A 237 -0.70 6.08 -7.10
C VAL A 237 -1.48 6.49 -5.86
N LEU A 238 -1.06 7.57 -5.21
CA LEU A 238 -1.73 8.13 -4.04
C LEU A 238 -2.95 8.93 -4.50
N PHE A 239 -4.13 8.40 -4.19
CA PHE A 239 -5.42 9.06 -4.41
C PHE A 239 -5.94 9.61 -3.09
N LEU A 240 -6.08 10.93 -3.01
CA LEU A 240 -6.52 11.61 -1.81
C LEU A 240 -8.05 11.76 -1.79
N GLU A 241 -8.68 10.95 -0.96
CA GLU A 241 -10.14 10.91 -0.76
C GLU A 241 -10.49 11.73 0.47
N THR A 242 -11.04 12.92 0.23
CA THR A 242 -11.22 13.95 1.26
C THR A 242 -12.50 13.76 2.09
N GLY A 243 -13.36 12.81 1.72
CA GLY A 243 -14.73 12.69 2.19
C GLY A 243 -15.70 13.70 1.55
N MET A 244 -15.22 14.53 0.61
CA MET A 244 -16.00 15.62 -0.01
C MET A 244 -15.88 15.64 -1.54
N LEU A 245 -15.41 14.56 -2.16
CA LEU A 245 -15.31 14.48 -3.63
C LEU A 245 -16.69 14.26 -4.25
N PHE A 246 -16.82 14.54 -5.55
CA PHE A 246 -18.01 14.13 -6.29
C PHE A 246 -18.10 12.59 -6.29
N PRO A 247 -19.30 11.99 -6.11
CA PRO A 247 -19.48 10.55 -6.29
C PRO A 247 -18.99 10.07 -7.66
N ALA A 248 -19.19 10.89 -8.69
CA ALA A 248 -18.68 10.64 -10.04
C ALA A 248 -17.15 10.52 -10.10
N THR A 249 -16.40 11.26 -9.27
CA THR A 249 -14.94 11.17 -9.20
C THR A 249 -14.49 9.86 -8.55
N LEU A 250 -15.22 9.36 -7.56
CA LEU A 250 -14.94 8.05 -6.95
C LEU A 250 -15.19 6.91 -7.95
N ALA A 251 -16.32 6.95 -8.66
CA ALA A 251 -16.65 5.97 -9.71
C ALA A 251 -15.66 6.05 -10.89
N TYR A 252 -15.28 7.26 -11.29
CA TYR A 252 -14.30 7.48 -12.35
C TYR A 252 -12.91 6.98 -11.95
N GLN A 253 -12.50 7.18 -10.68
CA GLN A 253 -11.24 6.63 -10.18
C GLN A 253 -11.21 5.11 -10.32
N GLN A 254 -12.24 4.41 -9.85
CA GLN A 254 -12.31 2.94 -9.91
C GLN A 254 -12.26 2.45 -11.36
N SER A 255 -13.17 2.94 -12.22
CA SER A 255 -13.25 2.52 -13.62
C SER A 255 -11.98 2.82 -14.41
N LEU A 256 -11.38 4.00 -14.23
CA LEU A 256 -10.13 4.34 -14.90
C LEU A 256 -8.97 3.49 -14.39
N SER A 257 -8.87 3.23 -13.08
CA SER A 257 -7.84 2.36 -12.52
C SER A 257 -7.94 0.93 -13.07
N GLU A 258 -9.15 0.39 -13.20
CA GLU A 258 -9.40 -0.91 -13.83
C GLU A 258 -9.03 -0.91 -15.32
N GLN A 259 -9.49 0.09 -16.09
CA GLN A 259 -9.19 0.22 -17.51
C GLN A 259 -7.68 0.29 -17.78
N LEU A 260 -6.94 1.03 -16.96
CA LEU A 260 -5.49 1.18 -17.07
C LEU A 260 -4.70 0.01 -16.46
N GLY A 261 -5.37 -0.88 -15.72
CA GLY A 261 -4.75 -2.00 -15.00
C GLY A 261 -3.81 -1.55 -13.88
N LEU A 262 -4.07 -0.41 -13.24
CA LEU A 262 -3.25 0.12 -12.16
C LEU A 262 -3.43 -0.74 -10.89
N THR A 263 -2.37 -1.37 -10.43
CA THR A 263 -2.36 -2.21 -9.21
C THR A 263 -1.78 -1.48 -8.00
N GLY A 264 -1.14 -0.33 -8.20
CA GLY A 264 -0.48 0.47 -7.17
C GLY A 264 -1.36 1.55 -6.51
N VAL A 265 -2.67 1.61 -6.79
CA VAL A 265 -3.53 2.68 -6.27
C VAL A 265 -3.72 2.56 -4.76
N ARG A 266 -3.42 3.64 -4.03
CA ARG A 266 -3.54 3.73 -2.57
C ARG A 266 -4.49 4.85 -2.19
N LEU A 267 -5.49 4.50 -1.41
CA LEU A 267 -6.49 5.44 -0.93
C LEU A 267 -5.98 6.15 0.32
N VAL A 268 -5.80 7.46 0.24
CA VAL A 268 -5.32 8.31 1.33
C VAL A 268 -6.52 9.09 1.86
N ARG A 269 -6.83 8.91 3.14
CA ARG A 269 -7.94 9.58 3.81
C ARG A 269 -7.45 10.46 4.96
N PRO A 270 -8.18 11.53 5.31
CA PRO A 270 -7.94 12.23 6.56
C PRO A 270 -8.13 11.32 7.76
N ASP A 271 -7.43 11.64 8.85
CA ASP A 271 -7.61 10.92 10.11
C ASP A 271 -9.02 11.20 10.67
N ALA A 272 -9.75 10.14 11.02
CA ALA A 272 -11.13 10.26 11.45
C ALA A 272 -11.27 10.98 12.81
N ALA A 273 -10.28 10.86 13.69
CA ALA A 273 -10.27 11.58 14.97
C ALA A 273 -9.95 13.06 14.76
N GLU A 274 -8.99 13.39 13.89
CA GLU A 274 -8.72 14.80 13.50
C GLU A 274 -9.97 15.45 12.90
N VAL A 275 -10.65 14.76 11.97
CA VAL A 275 -11.89 15.27 11.36
C VAL A 275 -12.99 15.47 12.39
N LYS A 276 -13.19 14.51 13.29
CA LYS A 276 -14.20 14.64 14.34
C LYS A 276 -13.91 15.78 15.32
N ALA A 277 -12.64 16.08 15.56
CA ALA A 277 -12.23 17.15 16.47
C ALA A 277 -12.31 18.54 15.82
N GLU A 278 -11.87 18.68 14.58
CA GLU A 278 -11.68 19.97 13.91
C GLU A 278 -12.80 20.35 12.93
N ASP A 279 -13.55 19.38 12.39
CA ASP A 279 -14.65 19.59 11.44
C ASP A 279 -15.83 18.60 11.68
N PRO A 280 -16.39 18.55 12.90
CA PRO A 280 -17.42 17.58 13.28
C PRO A 280 -18.68 17.65 12.40
N GLU A 281 -19.05 18.86 11.96
CA GLU A 281 -20.23 19.11 11.13
C GLU A 281 -19.94 19.02 9.62
N GLY A 282 -18.67 18.83 9.22
CA GLY A 282 -18.27 18.78 7.81
C GLY A 282 -18.39 20.12 7.07
N SER A 283 -18.64 21.22 7.76
CA SER A 283 -18.92 22.54 7.18
C SER A 283 -17.69 23.42 7.01
N LEU A 284 -16.51 23.03 7.53
CA LEU A 284 -15.30 23.87 7.59
C LEU A 284 -14.88 24.46 6.23
N HIS A 285 -15.20 23.76 5.12
CA HIS A 285 -14.94 24.21 3.76
C HIS A 285 -15.57 25.55 3.38
N GLY A 286 -16.62 25.98 4.07
CA GLY A 286 -17.29 27.28 3.88
C GLY A 286 -16.61 28.43 4.64
N PRO A 287 -16.55 28.39 5.98
CA PRO A 287 -15.96 29.46 6.78
C PRO A 287 -14.43 29.51 6.70
N ASP A 288 -13.74 28.38 6.51
CA ASP A 288 -12.28 28.32 6.38
C ASP A 288 -11.83 27.19 5.43
N ALA A 289 -11.84 27.51 4.14
CA ALA A 289 -11.43 26.57 3.10
C ALA A 289 -9.95 26.16 3.19
N ASP A 290 -9.09 26.97 3.82
CA ASP A 290 -7.67 26.67 4.02
C ASP A 290 -7.50 25.63 5.12
N ALA A 291 -8.11 25.83 6.28
CA ALA A 291 -8.12 24.85 7.37
C ALA A 291 -8.74 23.52 6.93
N CYS A 292 -9.83 23.57 6.15
CA CYS A 292 -10.42 22.37 5.57
C CYS A 292 -9.47 21.63 4.61
N CYS A 293 -8.75 22.37 3.75
CA CYS A 293 -7.76 21.77 2.85
C CYS A 293 -6.56 21.21 3.62
N ASP A 294 -6.08 21.88 4.66
CA ASP A 294 -4.99 21.38 5.49
C ASP A 294 -5.37 20.04 6.15
N LEU A 295 -6.50 20.01 6.86
CA LEU A 295 -7.05 18.85 7.54
C LEU A 295 -7.31 17.68 6.59
N ARG A 296 -8.01 17.94 5.47
CA ARG A 296 -8.48 16.88 4.56
C ARG A 296 -7.50 16.51 3.45
N LYS A 297 -6.47 17.33 3.22
CA LYS A 297 -5.56 17.15 2.08
C LYS A 297 -4.10 17.16 2.47
N THR A 298 -3.62 18.25 3.05
CA THR A 298 -2.18 18.45 3.27
C THR A 298 -1.63 17.44 4.28
N ARG A 299 -2.19 17.40 5.50
CA ARG A 299 -1.74 16.47 6.56
C ARG A 299 -1.79 15.00 6.14
N PRO A 300 -2.90 14.46 5.60
CA PRO A 300 -2.93 13.05 5.20
C PRO A 300 -2.01 12.75 4.02
N LEU A 301 -1.82 13.68 3.09
CA LEU A 301 -0.88 13.49 1.98
C LEU A 301 0.58 13.48 2.46
N GLU A 302 0.96 14.39 3.36
CA GLU A 302 2.31 14.40 3.93
C GLU A 302 2.64 13.09 4.64
N ARG A 303 1.69 12.55 5.43
CA ARG A 303 1.82 11.22 6.05
C ARG A 303 1.99 10.11 5.01
N ALA A 304 1.22 10.16 3.92
CA ALA A 304 1.30 9.17 2.85
C ALA A 304 2.58 9.27 2.01
N LEU A 305 3.16 10.46 1.89
CA LEU A 305 4.39 10.74 1.14
C LEU A 305 5.66 10.42 1.94
N ALA A 306 5.60 10.33 3.27
CA ALA A 306 6.76 10.10 4.14
C ALA A 306 7.68 8.92 3.72
N PRO A 307 7.18 7.79 3.18
CA PRO A 307 8.05 6.70 2.74
C PRO A 307 8.77 6.93 1.39
N PHE A 308 8.46 8.01 0.67
CA PHE A 308 8.92 8.24 -0.70
C PHE A 308 10.01 9.31 -0.78
N GLN A 309 10.98 9.10 -1.67
CA GLN A 309 12.07 10.05 -1.95
C GLN A 309 11.66 11.08 -3.00
N ALA A 310 10.73 10.70 -3.87
CA ALA A 310 10.23 11.55 -4.92
C ALA A 310 8.74 11.32 -5.19
N TRP A 311 8.07 12.32 -5.75
CA TRP A 311 6.68 12.19 -6.18
C TRP A 311 6.38 12.96 -7.45
N VAL A 312 5.43 12.42 -8.22
CA VAL A 312 4.99 12.96 -9.51
C VAL A 312 3.69 13.74 -9.32
N THR A 313 3.56 14.87 -10.03
CA THR A 313 2.32 15.64 -10.11
C THR A 313 1.87 15.88 -11.55
N GLY A 314 0.56 16.15 -11.71
CA GLY A 314 -0.02 16.60 -12.98
C GLY A 314 -0.04 18.12 -13.17
N ARG A 315 0.80 18.88 -12.45
CA ARG A 315 0.90 20.35 -12.57
C ARG A 315 1.49 20.74 -13.92
N LYS A 316 0.99 21.85 -14.47
CA LYS A 316 1.32 22.38 -15.79
C LYS A 316 1.44 23.89 -15.75
N ARG A 317 2.31 24.49 -16.56
CA ARG A 317 2.59 25.94 -16.52
C ARG A 317 1.38 26.81 -16.85
N PHE A 318 0.47 26.34 -17.70
CA PHE A 318 -0.69 27.14 -18.14
C PHE A 318 -1.86 27.18 -17.13
N GLN A 319 -1.81 26.40 -16.05
CA GLN A 319 -2.99 26.23 -15.18
C GLN A 319 -3.24 27.41 -14.22
N THR A 320 -2.21 28.14 -13.81
CA THR A 320 -2.32 29.38 -13.02
C THR A 320 -1.10 30.26 -13.31
N ALA A 321 -1.21 31.58 -13.08
CA ALA A 321 -0.08 32.50 -13.24
C ALA A 321 1.14 32.10 -12.39
N ASP A 322 0.90 31.61 -11.16
CA ASP A 322 1.93 31.16 -10.22
C ASP A 322 2.70 29.91 -10.70
N ARG A 323 2.22 29.22 -11.73
CA ARG A 323 2.85 28.02 -12.29
C ARG A 323 3.70 28.30 -13.52
N ALA A 324 3.81 29.55 -13.99
CA ALA A 324 4.54 29.89 -15.21
C ALA A 324 6.01 29.43 -15.19
N ASN A 325 6.65 29.43 -14.02
CA ASN A 325 8.06 29.04 -13.83
C ASN A 325 8.22 27.60 -13.29
N LEU A 326 7.24 26.73 -13.50
CA LEU A 326 7.29 25.35 -13.02
C LEU A 326 8.46 24.58 -13.65
N GLU A 327 9.40 24.13 -12.82
CA GLU A 327 10.50 23.28 -13.25
C GLU A 327 10.06 21.81 -13.41
N LEU A 328 10.82 21.04 -14.19
CA LEU A 328 10.56 19.60 -14.37
C LEU A 328 10.79 18.85 -13.04
N PHE A 329 11.85 19.19 -12.32
CA PHE A 329 12.15 18.70 -10.96
C PHE A 329 12.25 19.88 -10.00
N GLU A 330 11.51 19.82 -8.90
CA GLU A 330 11.55 20.76 -7.78
C GLU A 330 11.90 20.00 -6.48
N VAL A 331 12.18 20.74 -5.41
CA VAL A 331 12.29 20.19 -4.06
C VAL A 331 11.05 20.62 -3.28
N ASP A 332 10.37 19.69 -2.62
CA ASP A 332 9.27 20.03 -1.72
C ASP A 332 9.78 20.47 -0.33
N PRO A 333 8.92 21.05 0.54
CA PRO A 333 9.35 21.54 1.85
C PRO A 333 9.94 20.47 2.79
N ALA A 334 9.71 19.19 2.54
CA ALA A 334 10.27 18.09 3.30
C ALA A 334 11.58 17.55 2.70
N GLY A 335 12.08 18.17 1.62
CA GLY A 335 13.33 17.78 0.95
C GLY A 335 13.17 16.63 -0.04
N ARG A 336 11.94 16.29 -0.46
CA ARG A 336 11.69 15.26 -1.49
C ARG A 336 11.73 15.86 -2.88
N ILE A 337 12.12 15.07 -3.87
CA ILE A 337 12.08 15.51 -5.27
C ILE A 337 10.65 15.47 -5.80
N LYS A 338 10.19 16.57 -6.38
CA LYS A 338 8.87 16.68 -6.99
C LYS A 338 9.02 16.79 -8.51
N LEU A 339 8.47 15.82 -9.24
CA LEU A 339 8.53 15.74 -10.70
C LEU A 339 7.20 16.23 -11.32
N ASN A 340 7.30 17.12 -12.30
CA ASN A 340 6.18 17.67 -13.08
C ASN A 340 6.34 17.30 -14.57
N PRO A 341 6.08 16.05 -15.00
CA PRO A 341 6.39 15.59 -16.36
C PRO A 341 5.64 16.35 -17.44
N LEU A 342 4.47 16.90 -17.08
CA LEU A 342 3.61 17.62 -18.00
C LEU A 342 3.81 19.14 -17.94
N ALA A 343 4.86 19.65 -17.27
CA ALA A 343 5.06 21.08 -17.05
C ALA A 343 4.89 21.93 -18.33
N ASP A 344 5.41 21.42 -19.45
CA ASP A 344 5.40 22.08 -20.77
C ASP A 344 4.20 21.73 -21.66
N TRP A 345 3.28 20.88 -21.21
CA TRP A 345 2.09 20.53 -21.99
C TRP A 345 1.03 21.61 -21.86
N ASP A 346 0.41 21.98 -22.98
CA ASP A 346 -0.79 22.81 -23.03
C ASP A 346 -2.08 21.95 -23.01
N ALA A 347 -3.24 22.60 -22.90
CA ALA A 347 -4.53 21.92 -22.87
C ALA A 347 -4.79 21.11 -24.16
N ARG A 348 -4.32 21.61 -25.31
CA ARG A 348 -4.46 20.96 -26.61
C ARG A 348 -3.70 19.63 -26.63
N ARG A 349 -2.42 19.62 -26.23
CA ARG A 349 -1.58 18.41 -26.20
C ARG A 349 -2.14 17.35 -25.25
N ILE A 350 -2.72 17.75 -24.11
CA ILE A 350 -3.43 16.82 -23.22
C ILE A 350 -4.66 16.24 -23.91
N SER A 351 -5.47 17.08 -24.55
CA SER A 351 -6.67 16.62 -25.26
C SER A 351 -6.29 15.63 -26.35
N GLU A 352 -5.36 16.00 -27.22
CA GLU A 352 -4.85 15.18 -28.32
C GLU A 352 -4.29 13.84 -27.82
N TYR A 353 -3.52 13.85 -26.72
CA TYR A 353 -3.02 12.62 -26.12
C TYR A 353 -4.16 11.73 -25.61
N MET A 354 -5.15 12.31 -24.93
CA MET A 354 -6.30 11.55 -24.46
C MET A 354 -7.14 10.99 -25.60
N ASP A 355 -7.33 11.74 -26.69
CA ASP A 355 -8.06 11.28 -27.87
C ASP A 355 -7.28 10.18 -28.60
N ALA A 356 -5.97 10.34 -28.78
CA ALA A 356 -5.10 9.36 -29.45
C ALA A 356 -4.98 8.02 -28.70
N HIS A 357 -5.31 8.01 -27.41
CA HIS A 357 -5.25 6.81 -26.56
C HIS A 357 -6.62 6.35 -26.05
N ASP A 358 -7.72 6.87 -26.63
CA ASP A 358 -9.10 6.53 -26.28
C ASP A 358 -9.37 6.61 -24.76
N LEU A 359 -8.77 7.60 -24.10
CA LEU A 359 -8.87 7.76 -22.65
C LEU A 359 -10.23 8.37 -22.29
N PRO A 360 -10.97 7.78 -21.34
CA PRO A 360 -12.27 8.30 -20.97
C PRO A 360 -12.13 9.70 -20.40
N ARG A 361 -13.07 10.59 -20.75
CA ARG A 361 -13.17 11.91 -20.13
C ARG A 361 -13.86 11.77 -18.79
N HIS A 362 -13.49 12.60 -17.82
CA HIS A 362 -14.20 12.60 -16.54
C HIS A 362 -15.67 13.03 -16.75
N PRO A 363 -16.68 12.28 -16.26
CA PRO A 363 -18.10 12.53 -16.57
C PRO A 363 -18.56 13.96 -16.27
N MET A 364 -18.11 14.51 -15.14
CA MET A 364 -18.45 15.88 -14.74
C MET A 364 -17.97 16.97 -15.71
N VAL A 365 -17.02 16.69 -16.62
CA VAL A 365 -16.61 17.66 -17.65
C VAL A 365 -17.76 17.93 -18.61
N ALA A 366 -18.49 16.91 -19.04
CA ALA A 366 -19.68 17.05 -19.88
C ALA A 366 -20.82 17.81 -19.16
N GLU A 367 -20.84 17.73 -17.83
CA GLU A 367 -21.77 18.47 -16.98
C GLU A 367 -21.40 19.95 -16.77
N GLY A 368 -20.29 20.42 -17.35
CA GLY A 368 -19.82 21.80 -17.25
C GLY A 368 -18.81 22.06 -16.13
N PHE A 369 -18.14 21.02 -15.61
CA PHE A 369 -17.06 21.13 -14.62
C PHE A 369 -15.69 20.77 -15.23
N PRO A 370 -15.03 21.70 -15.94
CA PRO A 370 -13.75 21.42 -16.59
C PRO A 370 -12.56 21.31 -15.61
N SER A 371 -12.71 21.83 -14.38
CA SER A 371 -11.74 21.63 -13.29
C SER A 371 -12.43 21.07 -12.06
N LEU A 372 -11.91 19.97 -11.52
CA LEU A 372 -12.56 19.20 -10.46
C LEU A 372 -11.74 19.22 -9.17
N GLY A 373 -12.44 19.39 -8.05
CA GLY A 373 -11.92 19.28 -6.69
C GLY A 373 -12.95 18.62 -5.78
N CYS A 374 -13.04 19.10 -4.52
CA CYS A 374 -14.15 18.71 -3.65
C CYS A 374 -15.46 19.33 -4.18
N ALA A 375 -16.55 18.57 -4.11
CA ALA A 375 -17.89 18.98 -4.52
C ALA A 375 -18.33 20.34 -3.95
N PRO A 376 -18.20 20.64 -2.64
CA PRO A 376 -18.66 21.93 -2.11
C PRO A 376 -17.83 23.14 -2.58
N CYS A 377 -16.62 22.92 -3.11
CA CYS A 377 -15.71 23.99 -3.54
C CYS A 377 -15.57 24.08 -5.07
N THR A 378 -16.46 23.43 -5.81
CA THR A 378 -16.40 23.34 -7.29
C THR A 378 -17.76 23.65 -7.89
N THR A 379 -17.82 24.60 -8.83
CA THR A 379 -19.03 25.00 -9.55
C THR A 379 -18.85 24.83 -11.06
N LYS A 380 -19.98 24.84 -11.79
CA LYS A 380 -19.95 24.89 -13.26
C LYS A 380 -19.31 26.20 -13.74
N VAL A 381 -18.74 26.19 -14.94
CA VAL A 381 -18.27 27.40 -15.63
C VAL A 381 -19.13 27.68 -16.85
N ARG A 382 -19.27 28.95 -17.22
CA ARG A 382 -19.95 29.33 -18.47
C ARG A 382 -18.99 29.21 -19.66
N PRO A 383 -19.50 29.07 -20.89
CA PRO A 383 -18.67 29.17 -22.10
C PRO A 383 -17.83 30.46 -22.09
N GLY A 384 -16.53 30.32 -22.32
CA GLY A 384 -15.57 31.43 -22.32
C GLY A 384 -15.01 31.84 -20.95
N GLU A 385 -15.54 31.31 -19.84
CA GLU A 385 -14.86 31.45 -18.53
C GLU A 385 -13.59 30.62 -18.48
N ASP A 386 -12.63 31.07 -17.66
CA ASP A 386 -11.44 30.28 -17.33
C ASP A 386 -11.85 28.88 -16.81
N PRO A 387 -11.24 27.78 -17.29
CA PRO A 387 -11.60 26.42 -16.87
C PRO A 387 -11.51 26.15 -15.36
N ARG A 388 -10.72 26.94 -14.60
CA ARG A 388 -10.62 26.88 -13.14
C ARG A 388 -11.49 27.91 -12.43
N ALA A 389 -12.19 28.82 -13.11
CA ALA A 389 -13.08 29.81 -12.48
C ALA A 389 -14.17 29.19 -11.59
N GLY A 390 -14.48 27.91 -11.81
CA GLY A 390 -15.42 27.17 -10.97
C GLY A 390 -14.88 26.80 -9.58
N ARG A 391 -13.56 26.89 -9.35
CA ARG A 391 -12.89 26.50 -8.10
C ARG A 391 -12.90 27.67 -7.11
N TRP A 392 -13.42 27.44 -5.91
CA TRP A 392 -13.54 28.46 -4.86
C TRP A 392 -14.15 29.79 -5.37
N ARG A 393 -15.20 29.68 -6.20
CA ARG A 393 -15.86 30.84 -6.81
C ARG A 393 -16.29 31.83 -5.73
N GLY A 394 -15.89 33.11 -5.88
CA GLY A 394 -16.19 34.17 -4.93
C GLY A 394 -15.22 34.27 -3.74
N SER A 395 -14.07 33.58 -3.81
CA SER A 395 -12.98 33.65 -2.83
C SER A 395 -11.66 34.05 -3.51
N ASP A 396 -10.73 34.61 -2.74
CA ASP A 396 -9.36 34.95 -3.18
C ASP A 396 -8.44 33.72 -3.31
N LYS A 397 -8.94 32.52 -3.01
CA LYS A 397 -8.17 31.27 -3.02
C LYS A 397 -7.95 30.75 -4.44
N THR A 398 -6.68 30.68 -4.86
CA THR A 398 -6.27 30.19 -6.19
C THR A 398 -5.78 28.75 -6.19
N GLU A 399 -5.21 28.29 -5.06
CA GLU A 399 -4.59 26.97 -4.90
C GLU A 399 -5.00 26.24 -3.64
N CYS A 400 -4.93 24.91 -3.67
CA CYS A 400 -5.43 24.04 -2.61
C CYS A 400 -4.49 23.85 -1.41
N GLY A 401 -3.26 24.36 -1.45
CA GLY A 401 -2.27 24.20 -0.36
C GLY A 401 -1.41 22.93 -0.43
N ILE A 402 -1.78 21.92 -1.24
CA ILE A 402 -0.97 20.71 -1.50
C ILE A 402 0.33 21.04 -2.28
N HIS A 403 0.40 22.21 -2.88
CA HIS A 403 1.52 22.65 -3.68
C HIS A 403 2.01 23.97 -3.10
N ILE A 404 3.01 23.87 -2.24
CA ILE A 404 3.72 25.02 -1.69
C ILE A 404 4.87 25.31 -2.66
N VAL A 405 4.95 26.54 -3.16
CA VAL A 405 6.09 27.05 -3.93
C VAL A 405 6.95 27.86 -2.94
N ASP A 406 8.24 27.54 -2.84
CA ASP A 406 9.22 28.28 -2.03
C ASP A 406 8.85 28.45 -0.54
N GLY A 407 8.25 27.43 0.08
CA GLY A 407 7.91 27.45 1.51
C GLY A 407 6.84 28.47 1.92
N LYS A 408 6.14 29.10 0.96
CA LYS A 408 5.08 30.08 1.23
C LYS A 408 3.74 29.60 0.66
N ILE A 409 2.69 29.69 1.47
CA ILE A 409 1.31 29.57 0.98
C ILE A 409 1.06 30.76 0.08
N VAL A 410 0.93 30.53 -1.23
CA VAL A 410 0.61 31.59 -2.19
C VAL A 410 -0.83 32.02 -1.94
N ARG A 411 -1.00 33.22 -1.39
CA ARG A 411 -2.29 33.91 -1.22
C ARG A 411 -2.54 34.73 -2.49
N GLY A 412 -3.69 34.55 -3.14
CA GLY A 412 -4.14 35.47 -4.19
C GLY A 412 -4.36 36.85 -3.56
N ASN A 413 -3.67 37.88 -4.08
CA ASN A 413 -3.85 39.25 -3.61
C ASN A 413 -4.97 39.94 -4.42
N PRO A 414 -6.00 40.54 -3.80
CA PRO A 414 -7.18 41.06 -4.50
C PRO A 414 -7.02 42.48 -5.04
N GLN A 415 -5.86 42.87 -5.57
CA GLN A 415 -5.70 44.17 -6.26
C GLN A 415 -4.75 44.09 -7.46
N ALA A 416 -5.35 43.82 -8.63
CA ALA A 416 -4.84 44.26 -9.94
C ALA A 416 -5.96 44.20 -10.99
N ALA A 417 -6.96 45.07 -10.85
CA ALA A 417 -7.70 45.78 -11.91
C ALA A 417 -8.78 46.64 -11.26
#